data_AF-A0A1V5SNS3-F1
#
_entry.id   AF-A0A1V5SNS3-F1
#
_cell.length_a   1.000
_cell.length_b   1.000
_cell.length_c   1.000
_cell.angle_alpha   90.00
_cell.angle_beta   90.00
_cell.angle_gamma   90.00
#
_symmetry.space_group_name_H-M   'P 1'
#
loop_
_entity.id
_entity.type
_entity.pdbx_description
1 polymer ?
#
loop_
_entity_poly.entity_id
_entity_poly.type
_entity_poly.pdbx_seq_one_letter_code
_entity_poly.pdbx_strand_id
1 'polypeptide(L)'
;MKVISFVLILSLVVFAPSGFAEWFGGEVAGTDLKAQELTITEIDPITEIEETSVIAVIPSTVFSGVRSLKDVRTGDEILIEAGYDENSDSWQAISVEVSAGGE
;
A
#
# COMPACT_ATOMS: atom_id res chain seq x y z
N MET A 1 21.31 -8.77 46.04
CA MET A 1 20.99 -7.64 45.16
C MET A 1 20.38 -8.20 43.89
N LYS A 2 19.07 -8.05 43.72
CA LYS A 2 18.25 -8.88 42.82
C LYS A 2 17.19 -8.00 42.15
N VAL A 3 17.62 -6.91 41.50
CA VAL A 3 16.68 -5.93 40.90
C VAL A 3 17.33 -5.16 39.73
N ILE A 4 17.95 -5.84 38.76
CA ILE A 4 18.56 -5.12 37.62
C ILE A 4 18.11 -5.62 36.24
N SER A 5 17.50 -6.80 36.09
CA SER A 5 17.22 -7.35 34.75
C SER A 5 15.79 -7.20 34.22
N PHE A 6 14.88 -6.52 34.93
CA PHE A 6 13.47 -6.43 34.50
C PHE A 6 13.07 -5.11 33.82
N VAL A 7 13.96 -4.12 33.77
CA VAL A 7 13.64 -2.77 33.27
C VAL A 7 13.89 -2.61 31.76
N LEU A 8 14.51 -3.60 31.10
CA LEU A 8 14.84 -3.51 29.67
C LEU A 8 13.74 -4.04 28.72
N ILE A 9 12.76 -4.78 29.24
CA ILE A 9 11.72 -5.43 28.40
C ILE A 9 10.53 -4.48 28.18
N LEU A 10 10.39 -3.44 29.01
CA LEU A 10 9.24 -2.52 28.97
C LEU A 10 9.47 -1.28 28.08
N SER A 11 10.69 -1.09 27.53
CA SER A 11 11.00 0.06 26.67
C SER A 11 10.71 -0.18 25.20
N LEU A 12 10.20 -1.35 24.81
CA LEU A 12 9.77 -1.64 23.44
C LEU A 12 8.28 -1.34 23.24
N VAL A 13 7.80 -0.21 23.78
CA VAL A 13 6.59 0.42 23.23
C VAL A 13 7.03 1.06 21.93
N VAL A 14 6.99 0.26 20.87
CA VAL A 14 7.20 0.72 19.50
C VAL A 14 6.20 1.85 19.28
N PHE A 15 6.71 3.08 19.19
CA PHE A 15 5.99 4.19 18.56
C PHE A 15 5.82 3.77 17.09
N ALA A 16 4.79 2.98 16.80
CA ALA A 16 4.33 2.84 15.44
C ALA A 16 3.87 4.24 15.03
N PRO A 17 4.42 4.83 13.96
CA PRO A 17 3.86 6.07 13.45
C PRO A 17 2.38 5.82 13.22
N SER A 18 1.54 6.68 13.79
CA SER A 18 0.12 6.75 13.46
C SER A 18 0.01 7.30 12.03
N GLY A 19 0.44 6.49 11.07
CA GLY A 19 0.20 6.70 9.66
C GLY A 19 -1.28 6.44 9.42
N PHE A 20 -1.99 7.45 8.95
CA PHE A 20 -3.34 7.26 8.45
C PHE A 20 -3.22 6.37 7.21
N ALA A 21 -3.82 5.19 7.28
CA ALA A 21 -4.00 4.35 6.11
C ALA A 21 -5.20 4.86 5.33
N GLU A 22 -5.03 5.03 4.03
CA GLU A 22 -6.07 5.41 3.08
C GLU A 22 -6.31 4.26 2.10
N TRP A 23 -7.55 4.15 1.64
CA TRP A 23 -7.96 3.15 0.67
C TRP A 23 -8.06 3.80 -0.70
N PHE A 24 -7.32 3.25 -1.65
CA PHE A 24 -7.32 3.64 -3.06
C PHE A 24 -7.97 2.52 -3.88
N GLY A 25 -9.04 2.82 -4.60
CA GLY A 25 -9.75 1.86 -5.43
C GLY A 25 -9.81 2.33 -6.87
N GLY A 26 -9.53 1.46 -7.82
CA GLY A 26 -9.54 1.85 -9.22
C GLY A 26 -9.05 0.78 -10.19
N GLU A 27 -8.77 1.19 -11.41
CA GLU A 27 -8.19 0.34 -12.44
C GLU A 27 -6.67 0.53 -12.49
N VAL A 28 -5.92 -0.55 -12.70
CA VAL A 28 -4.47 -0.46 -12.89
C VAL A 28 -4.17 0.18 -14.25
N ALA A 29 -3.59 1.37 -14.24
CA ALA A 29 -3.07 2.02 -15.44
C ALA A 29 -1.70 1.47 -15.84
N GLY A 30 -0.86 1.09 -14.86
CA GLY A 30 0.46 0.52 -15.15
C GLY A 30 1.24 0.05 -13.92
N THR A 31 2.31 -0.71 -14.18
CA THR A 31 3.25 -1.20 -13.16
C THR A 31 4.69 -0.88 -13.55
N ASP A 32 5.48 -0.33 -12.61
CA ASP A 32 6.93 -0.21 -12.75
C ASP A 32 7.63 -1.18 -11.80
N LEU A 33 8.09 -2.30 -12.34
CA LEU A 33 8.77 -3.34 -11.55
C LEU A 33 10.18 -2.95 -11.08
N LYS A 34 10.80 -1.92 -11.68
CA LYS A 34 12.12 -1.45 -11.26
C LYS A 34 12.00 -0.48 -10.10
N ALA A 35 11.07 0.46 -10.19
CA ALA A 35 10.75 1.40 -9.13
C ALA A 35 9.93 0.75 -8.00
N GLN A 36 9.31 -0.40 -8.26
CA GLN A 36 8.31 -1.04 -7.39
C GLN A 36 7.13 -0.11 -7.19
N GLU A 37 6.53 0.37 -8.27
CA GLU A 37 5.40 1.29 -8.24
C GLU A 37 4.21 0.71 -8.99
N LEU A 38 3.01 1.04 -8.49
CA LEU A 38 1.74 0.74 -9.10
C LEU A 38 1.02 2.05 -9.38
N THR A 39 0.62 2.25 -10.64
CA THR A 39 -0.19 3.39 -11.05
C THR A 39 -1.62 2.92 -11.23
N ILE A 40 -2.57 3.58 -10.55
CA ILE A 40 -3.99 3.34 -10.70
C ILE A 40 -4.71 4.60 -11.16
N THR A 41 -5.84 4.41 -11.80
CA THR A 41 -6.78 5.48 -12.13
C THR A 41 -8.12 5.24 -11.44
N GLU A 42 -8.71 6.33 -10.94
CA GLU A 42 -10.06 6.34 -10.39
C GLU A 42 -10.86 7.49 -11.00
N ILE A 43 -12.17 7.32 -11.12
CA ILE A 43 -13.06 8.40 -11.56
C ILE A 43 -13.66 9.02 -10.30
N ASP A 44 -13.34 10.28 -10.03
CA ASP A 44 -13.94 11.00 -8.90
C ASP A 44 -15.46 11.12 -9.12
N PRO A 45 -16.30 10.64 -8.18
CA PRO A 45 -17.74 10.53 -8.39
C PRO A 45 -18.47 11.89 -8.34
N ILE A 46 -17.78 12.97 -7.92
CA ILE A 46 -18.37 14.30 -7.79
C ILE A 46 -18.07 15.15 -9.02
N THR A 47 -16.83 15.06 -9.52
CA THR A 47 -16.28 15.87 -10.59
C THR A 47 -16.24 15.15 -11.93
N GLU A 48 -16.38 13.83 -11.94
CA GLU A 48 -16.28 12.95 -13.12
C GLU A 48 -14.92 13.06 -13.83
N ILE A 49 -13.89 13.47 -13.09
CA ILE A 49 -12.52 13.60 -13.59
C ILE A 49 -11.76 12.31 -13.22
N GLU A 50 -10.96 11.83 -14.18
CA GLU A 50 -10.00 10.75 -13.92
C GLU A 50 -8.82 11.28 -13.11
N GLU A 51 -8.61 10.70 -11.94
CA GLU A 51 -7.46 10.94 -11.08
C GLU A 51 -6.49 9.78 -11.19
N THR A 52 -5.19 10.09 -11.16
CA THR A 52 -4.12 9.09 -11.25
C THR A 52 -3.30 9.11 -9.97
N SER A 53 -3.16 7.94 -9.35
CA SER A 53 -2.40 7.76 -8.12
C SER A 53 -1.23 6.81 -8.37
N VAL A 54 -0.04 7.19 -7.89
CA VAL A 54 1.16 6.36 -7.91
C VAL A 54 1.45 5.90 -6.50
N ILE A 55 1.46 4.58 -6.29
CA ILE A 55 1.67 3.96 -4.98
C ILE A 55 2.91 3.10 -5.03
N ALA A 56 3.82 3.33 -4.09
CA ALA A 56 5.02 2.52 -3.92
C ALA A 56 4.66 1.18 -3.27
N VAL A 57 5.14 0.09 -3.86
CA VAL A 57 5.04 -1.26 -3.34
C VAL A 57 6.31 -1.58 -2.56
N ILE A 58 6.15 -1.89 -1.29
CA ILE A 58 7.27 -2.19 -0.40
C ILE A 58 7.36 -3.69 -0.13
N PRO A 59 8.52 -4.22 0.32
CA PRO A 59 8.68 -5.66 0.54
C PRO A 59 7.70 -6.28 1.54
N SER A 60 7.10 -5.47 2.42
CA SER A 60 6.08 -5.89 3.39
C SER A 60 4.64 -5.81 2.87
N THR A 61 4.41 -5.32 1.65
CA THR A 61 3.08 -5.25 1.05
C THR A 61 2.46 -6.65 0.94
N VAL A 62 1.25 -6.82 1.43
CA VAL A 62 0.50 -8.07 1.35
C VAL A 62 -0.33 -8.10 0.08
N PHE A 63 -0.20 -9.16 -0.72
CA PHE A 63 -0.98 -9.34 -1.94
C PHE A 63 -2.13 -10.34 -1.74
N SER A 64 -3.30 -9.99 -2.25
CA SER A 64 -4.49 -10.84 -2.36
C SER A 64 -4.94 -10.89 -3.83
N GLY A 65 -5.48 -12.02 -4.28
CA GLY A 65 -5.83 -12.29 -5.69
C GLY A 65 -4.62 -12.58 -6.60
N VAL A 66 -3.46 -11.99 -6.32
CA VAL A 66 -2.19 -12.22 -7.03
C VAL A 66 -1.07 -12.57 -6.05
N ARG A 67 0.09 -13.04 -6.56
CA ARG A 67 1.24 -13.41 -5.71
C ARG A 67 2.20 -12.26 -5.48
N SER A 68 2.27 -11.32 -6.41
CA SER A 68 3.21 -10.20 -6.39
C SER A 68 2.80 -9.12 -7.39
N LEU A 69 3.46 -7.95 -7.32
CA LEU A 69 3.31 -6.88 -8.30
C LEU A 69 3.54 -7.33 -9.76
N LYS A 70 4.36 -8.37 -9.98
CA LYS A 70 4.66 -8.89 -11.33
C LYS A 70 3.46 -9.56 -11.99
N ASP A 71 2.49 -9.98 -11.19
CA ASP A 71 1.31 -10.69 -11.64
C ASP A 71 0.13 -9.73 -11.90
N VAL A 72 0.25 -8.46 -11.46
CA VAL A 72 -0.72 -7.38 -11.70
C VAL A 72 -0.60 -6.88 -13.13
N ARG A 73 -1.75 -6.66 -13.78
CA ARG A 73 -1.84 -6.25 -15.19
C ARG A 73 -2.61 -4.94 -15.31
N THR A 74 -2.29 -4.17 -16.36
CA THR A 74 -3.11 -3.03 -16.76
C THR A 74 -4.54 -3.49 -17.05
N GLY A 75 -5.51 -2.74 -16.55
CA GLY A 75 -6.93 -3.07 -16.64
C GLY A 75 -7.48 -3.90 -15.48
N ASP A 76 -6.63 -4.37 -14.55
CA ASP A 76 -7.10 -5.09 -13.36
C ASP A 76 -7.83 -4.10 -12.42
N GLU A 77 -8.98 -4.50 -11.88
CA GLU A 77 -9.63 -3.79 -10.79
C GLU A 77 -8.93 -4.11 -9.47
N ILE A 78 -8.55 -3.06 -8.74
CA ILE A 78 -7.71 -3.19 -7.55
C ILE A 78 -8.20 -2.32 -6.41
N LEU A 79 -7.99 -2.82 -5.19
CA LEU A 79 -8.16 -2.09 -3.95
C LEU A 79 -6.84 -2.12 -3.17
N ILE A 80 -6.35 -0.95 -2.78
CA ILE A 80 -5.06 -0.77 -2.14
C ILE A 80 -5.26 -0.05 -0.81
N GLU A 81 -4.77 -0.64 0.27
CA GLU A 81 -4.57 0.08 1.51
C GLU A 81 -3.14 0.65 1.49
N ALA A 82 -2.99 1.96 1.62
CA ALA A 82 -1.68 2.60 1.62
C ALA A 82 -1.52 3.57 2.80
N GLY A 83 -0.32 3.61 3.37
CA GLY A 83 0.05 4.61 4.36
C GLY A 83 0.93 5.68 3.71
N TYR A 84 0.77 6.94 4.13
CA TYR A 84 1.67 8.01 3.70
C TYR A 84 2.99 7.95 4.46
N ASP A 85 4.12 7.90 3.75
CA ASP A 85 5.45 8.08 4.35
C ASP A 85 5.95 9.50 4.13
N GLU A 86 6.08 10.25 5.22
CA GLU A 86 6.57 11.64 5.20
C GLU A 86 8.05 11.74 4.79
N ASN A 87 8.83 10.67 4.92
CA ASN A 87 10.26 10.70 4.57
C ASN A 87 10.48 10.63 3.07
N SER A 88 9.76 9.75 2.38
CA SER A 88 9.79 9.62 0.93
C SER A 88 8.75 10.48 0.20
N ASP A 89 7.87 11.16 0.94
CA ASP A 89 6.77 11.98 0.40
C ASP A 89 5.90 11.18 -0.58
N SER A 90 5.54 9.95 -0.18
CA SER A 90 4.89 8.99 -1.07
C SER A 90 3.93 8.06 -0.33
N TRP A 91 2.87 7.65 -1.02
CA TRP A 91 2.00 6.55 -0.58
C TRP A 91 2.70 5.20 -0.70
N GLN A 92 2.71 4.42 0.37
CA GLN A 92 3.29 3.08 0.42
C GLN A 92 2.21 2.03 0.69
N ALA A 93 2.12 1.03 -0.17
CA ALA A 93 1.11 -0.02 -0.09
C ALA A 93 1.34 -0.92 1.14
N ILE A 94 0.33 -1.02 1.98
CA ILE A 94 0.22 -1.98 3.08
C ILE A 94 -0.36 -3.29 2.54
N SER A 95 -1.46 -3.19 1.79
CA SER A 95 -2.11 -4.32 1.15
C SER A 95 -2.59 -3.97 -0.26
N VAL A 96 -2.56 -4.97 -1.14
CA VAL A 96 -3.00 -4.87 -2.53
C VAL A 96 -3.90 -6.05 -2.82
N GLU A 97 -5.18 -5.79 -3.07
CA GLU A 97 -6.17 -6.77 -3.46
C GLU A 97 -6.55 -6.57 -4.92
N VAL A 98 -6.18 -7.53 -5.77
CA VAL A 98 -6.66 -7.57 -7.14
C VAL A 98 -7.94 -8.39 -7.15
N SER A 99 -9.04 -7.76 -7.51
CA SER A 99 -10.26 -8.50 -7.81
C SER A 99 -9.98 -9.34 -9.04
N ALA A 100 -10.23 -10.65 -8.97
CA ALA A 100 -10.22 -11.47 -10.17
C ALA A 100 -11.33 -10.97 -11.09
N GLY A 101 -11.00 -10.04 -11.99
CA GLY A 101 -11.89 -9.56 -13.04
C GLY A 101 -12.42 -10.79 -13.77
N GLY A 102 -13.75 -10.92 -13.77
CA GLY A 102 -14.45 -12.08 -14.30
C GLY A 102 -14.11 -12.35 -15.77
N GLU A 103 -14.04 -13.64 -16.09
CA GLU A 103 -14.08 -14.31 -17.40
C GLU A 103 -13.99 -13.47 -18.68
#